data_AF-A0AAT9G016-F1
#
_entry.id   AF-A0AAT9G016-F1
#
_cell.length_a   1.000
_cell.length_b   1.000
_cell.length_c   1.000
_cell.angle_alpha   90.00
_cell.angle_beta   90.00
_cell.angle_gamma   90.00
#
_symmetry.space_group_name_H-M   'P 1'
#
loop_
_entity.id
_entity.type
_entity.pdbx_description
1 polymer ?
#
loop_
_entity_poly.entity_id
_entity_poly.type
_entity_poly.pdbx_seq_one_letter_code
_entity_poly.pdbx_strand_id
1 'polypeptide(L)'
;MEKRYAVIETAFDSLDHLNATMKKNILKSKGITGLSKMKAADLYQALHNNFSEEELASHFTVRSYKLTPKGSRYWNNTRELSTVIQRRIFNQATFWLASS
;
A
#
# COMPACT_ATOMS: atom_id res chain seq x y z
N MET A 1 8.65 -18.62 -6.46
CA MET A 1 9.45 -17.82 -5.51
C MET A 1 8.59 -17.53 -4.29
N GLU A 2 8.84 -18.20 -3.16
CA GLU A 2 8.17 -17.91 -1.89
C GLU A 2 8.46 -16.46 -1.48
N LYS A 3 7.42 -15.62 -1.39
CA LYS A 3 7.57 -14.24 -0.98
C LYS A 3 7.74 -14.16 0.55
N ARG A 4 8.93 -14.51 1.06
CA ARG A 4 9.23 -14.57 2.51
C ARG A 4 9.23 -13.21 3.22
N TYR A 5 9.23 -12.12 2.45
CA TYR A 5 9.36 -10.76 2.96
C TYR A 5 8.11 -9.92 2.72
N ALA A 6 7.26 -10.27 1.75
CA ALA A 6 6.02 -9.55 1.44
C ALA A 6 4.93 -10.52 0.99
N VAL A 7 3.68 -10.26 1.31
CA VAL A 7 2.52 -11.05 0.88
C VAL A 7 1.72 -10.19 -0.11
N ILE A 8 1.20 -10.82 -1.18
CA ILE A 8 0.24 -10.14 -2.06
C ILE A 8 -1.06 -10.04 -1.29
N GLU A 9 -1.60 -8.84 -1.18
CA GLU A 9 -2.88 -8.61 -0.53
C GLU A 9 -4.05 -9.01 -1.44
N THR A 10 -5.21 -9.19 -0.83
CA THR A 10 -6.43 -9.51 -1.58
C THR A 10 -6.85 -8.34 -2.49
N ALA A 11 -7.74 -8.59 -3.43
CA ALA A 11 -8.31 -7.55 -4.27
C ALA A 11 -9.11 -6.55 -3.43
N PHE A 12 -9.78 -7.04 -2.37
CA PHE A 12 -10.44 -6.18 -1.38
C PHE A 12 -9.47 -5.32 -0.58
N ASP A 13 -8.38 -5.89 -0.05
CA ASP A 13 -7.35 -5.11 0.66
C ASP A 13 -6.73 -4.04 -0.26
N SER A 14 -6.62 -4.34 -1.56
CA SER A 14 -6.11 -3.40 -2.55
C SER A 14 -7.03 -2.20 -2.81
N LEU A 15 -8.28 -2.23 -2.34
CA LEU A 15 -9.20 -1.10 -2.46
C LEU A 15 -8.75 0.12 -1.65
N ASP A 16 -7.97 -0.05 -0.59
CA ASP A 16 -7.49 1.06 0.26
C ASP A 16 -6.61 2.05 -0.51
N HIS A 17 -6.00 1.60 -1.60
CA HIS A 17 -5.20 2.45 -2.48
C HIS A 17 -5.99 3.06 -3.65
N LEU A 18 -7.27 2.71 -3.80
CA LEU A 18 -8.13 3.27 -4.84
C LEU A 18 -8.94 4.46 -4.32
N ASN A 19 -8.95 5.53 -5.13
CA ASN A 19 -9.84 6.67 -4.89
C ASN A 19 -11.31 6.29 -5.17
N ALA A 20 -12.24 7.13 -4.68
CA ALA A 20 -13.68 6.89 -4.84
C ALA A 20 -14.11 6.81 -6.31
N THR A 21 -13.46 7.54 -7.22
CA THR A 21 -13.77 7.52 -8.65
C THR A 21 -13.44 6.16 -9.28
N MET A 22 -12.28 5.58 -8.96
CA MET A 22 -11.88 4.26 -9.45
C MET A 22 -12.81 3.17 -8.92
N LYS A 23 -13.16 3.22 -7.63
CA LYS A 23 -14.17 2.33 -7.02
C LYS A 23 -15.51 2.42 -7.75
N LYS A 24 -15.97 3.63 -8.08
CA LYS A 24 -17.19 3.84 -8.87
C LYS A 24 -17.08 3.28 -10.29
N ASN A 25 -15.92 3.38 -10.93
CA ASN A 25 -15.74 2.83 -12.28
C ASN A 25 -15.83 1.29 -12.30
N ILE A 26 -15.29 0.62 -11.28
CA ILE A 26 -15.43 -0.84 -11.11
C ILE A 26 -16.91 -1.22 -10.92
N LEU A 27 -17.65 -0.50 -10.06
CA LEU A 27 -19.09 -0.70 -9.89
C LEU A 27 -19.87 -0.45 -11.20
N LYS A 28 -19.49 0.55 -11.99
CA LYS A 28 -20.09 0.83 -13.31
C LYS A 28 -19.82 -0.27 -14.33
N SER A 29 -18.64 -0.88 -14.32
CA SER A 29 -18.36 -2.00 -15.24
C SER A 29 -19.26 -3.21 -15.00
N LYS A 30 -19.85 -3.32 -13.79
CA LYS A 30 -20.86 -4.33 -13.46
C LYS A 30 -22.32 -3.85 -13.64
N GLY A 31 -22.50 -2.62 -14.14
CA GLY A 31 -23.82 -2.04 -14.42
C GLY A 31 -24.53 -1.39 -13.23
N ILE A 32 -23.82 -1.16 -12.10
CA ILE A 32 -24.43 -0.54 -10.92
C ILE A 32 -24.65 0.96 -11.15
N THR A 33 -25.88 1.43 -10.92
CA THR A 33 -26.29 2.83 -11.08
C THR A 33 -26.43 3.54 -9.72
N GLY A 34 -26.70 4.85 -9.71
CA GLY A 34 -26.91 5.60 -8.45
C GLY A 34 -25.63 5.99 -7.67
N LEU A 35 -24.46 5.86 -8.28
CA LEU A 35 -23.16 6.03 -7.61
C LEU A 35 -22.80 7.47 -7.23
N SER A 36 -23.50 8.49 -7.74
CA SER A 36 -23.18 9.91 -7.49
C SER A 36 -23.40 10.31 -6.04
N LYS A 37 -24.37 9.69 -5.35
CA LYS A 37 -24.74 10.00 -3.95
C LYS A 37 -24.04 9.12 -2.90
N MET A 38 -23.36 8.05 -3.34
CA MET A 38 -22.73 7.09 -2.43
C MET A 38 -21.51 7.70 -1.71
N LYS A 39 -21.45 7.49 -0.39
CA LYS A 39 -20.29 7.80 0.44
C LYS A 39 -19.22 6.71 0.29
N ALA A 40 -18.02 6.97 0.81
CA ALA A 40 -16.92 6.00 0.77
C ALA A 40 -17.31 4.65 1.37
N ALA A 41 -17.98 4.64 2.54
CA ALA A 41 -18.46 3.42 3.18
C ALA A 41 -19.44 2.64 2.29
N ASP A 42 -20.41 3.34 1.67
CA ASP A 42 -21.39 2.72 0.77
C ASP A 42 -20.71 2.10 -0.46
N LEU A 43 -19.64 2.72 -0.99
CA LEU A 43 -18.87 2.17 -2.11
C LEU A 43 -18.14 0.89 -1.73
N TYR A 44 -17.53 0.84 -0.54
CA TYR A 44 -16.89 -0.38 -0.03
C TYR A 44 -17.92 -1.50 0.15
N GLN A 45 -19.07 -1.18 0.75
CA GLN A 45 -20.13 -2.16 0.96
C GLN A 45 -20.73 -2.65 -0.37
N ALA A 46 -20.92 -1.75 -1.33
CA ALA A 46 -21.37 -2.12 -2.67
C ALA A 46 -20.38 -3.04 -3.38
N LEU A 47 -19.06 -2.80 -3.25
CA LEU A 47 -18.03 -3.68 -3.80
C LEU A 47 -18.08 -5.07 -3.16
N HIS A 48 -18.16 -5.14 -1.83
CA HIS A 48 -18.27 -6.42 -1.11
C HIS A 48 -19.54 -7.21 -1.44
N ASN A 49 -20.68 -6.53 -1.59
CA ASN A 49 -21.96 -7.20 -1.84
C ASN A 49 -22.11 -7.66 -3.30
N ASN A 50 -21.42 -7.02 -4.24
CA ASN A 50 -21.62 -7.27 -5.67
C ASN A 50 -20.47 -8.00 -6.34
N PHE A 51 -19.30 -8.12 -5.72
CA PHE A 51 -18.13 -8.78 -6.35
C PHE A 51 -17.63 -9.94 -5.50
N SER A 52 -17.18 -11.02 -6.16
CA SER A 52 -16.27 -11.98 -5.54
C SER A 52 -14.84 -11.48 -5.59
N GLU A 53 -13.94 -12.11 -4.82
CA GLU A 53 -12.50 -11.79 -4.84
C GLU A 53 -11.91 -12.00 -6.23
N GLU A 54 -12.30 -13.06 -6.94
CA GLU A 54 -11.80 -13.40 -8.28
C GLU A 54 -12.28 -12.40 -9.35
N GLU A 55 -13.56 -12.02 -9.29
CA GLU A 55 -14.10 -11.00 -10.20
C GLU A 55 -13.43 -9.66 -9.95
N LEU A 56 -13.33 -9.24 -8.69
CA LEU A 56 -12.70 -7.98 -8.32
C LEU A 56 -11.23 -7.96 -8.73
N ALA A 57 -10.54 -9.08 -8.57
CA ALA A 57 -9.14 -9.24 -8.97
C ALA A 57 -8.89 -8.97 -10.44
N SER A 58 -9.84 -9.30 -11.33
CA SER A 58 -9.71 -9.08 -12.77
C SER A 58 -9.60 -7.59 -13.13
N HIS A 59 -10.07 -6.70 -12.25
CA HIS A 59 -9.97 -5.26 -12.41
C HIS A 59 -8.62 -4.67 -11.99
N PHE A 60 -7.71 -5.47 -11.41
CA PHE A 60 -6.39 -5.02 -10.96
C PHE A 60 -5.27 -5.58 -11.84
N THR A 61 -4.57 -4.70 -12.55
CA THR A 61 -3.31 -5.05 -13.23
C THR A 61 -2.17 -5.29 -12.23
N VAL A 62 -2.19 -4.57 -11.11
CA VAL A 62 -1.20 -4.68 -10.02
C VAL A 62 -1.95 -4.72 -8.69
N ARG A 63 -1.64 -5.72 -7.86
CA ARG A 63 -2.17 -5.86 -6.49
C ARG A 63 -1.24 -5.25 -5.45
N SER A 64 -1.81 -4.92 -4.30
CA SER A 64 -1.07 -4.38 -3.16
C SER A 64 -0.20 -5.45 -2.50
N TYR A 65 0.85 -4.99 -1.83
CA TYR A 65 1.82 -5.85 -1.16
C TYR A 65 1.98 -5.41 0.28
N LYS A 66 1.79 -6.34 1.20
CA LYS A 66 2.05 -6.13 2.62
C LYS A 66 3.39 -6.72 3.00
N LEU A 67 4.21 -5.95 3.71
CA LEU A 67 5.41 -6.51 4.31
C LEU A 67 5.02 -7.53 5.39
N THR A 68 5.65 -8.70 5.35
CA THR A 68 5.62 -9.65 6.48
C THR A 68 6.35 -9.04 7.68
N PRO A 69 6.13 -9.53 8.92
CA PRO A 69 6.90 -9.09 10.09
C PRO A 69 8.42 -9.18 9.87
N LYS A 70 8.89 -10.23 9.18
CA LYS A 70 10.30 -10.40 8.81
C LYS A 70 10.76 -9.34 7.81
N GLY A 71 9.96 -9.03 6.80
CA GLY A 71 10.22 -7.97 5.82
C GLY A 71 10.25 -6.59 6.45
N SER A 72 9.29 -6.29 7.33
CA SER A 72 9.24 -5.05 8.09
C SER A 72 10.48 -4.88 8.97
N ARG A 73 10.89 -5.92 9.70
CA ARG A 73 12.11 -5.88 10.52
C ARG A 73 13.36 -5.61 9.67
N TYR A 74 13.48 -6.25 8.51
CA TYR A 74 14.60 -6.03 7.61
C TYR A 74 14.63 -4.59 7.07
N TRP A 75 13.47 -4.08 6.63
CA TRP A 75 13.32 -2.71 6.13
C TRP A 75 13.65 -1.66 7.18
N ASN A 76 13.08 -1.81 8.39
CA ASN A 76 13.31 -0.89 9.49
C ASN A 76 14.77 -0.91 9.95
N ASN A 77 15.38 -2.09 10.09
CA ASN A 77 16.80 -2.21 10.44
C ASN A 77 17.69 -1.52 9.40
N THR A 78 17.40 -1.67 8.10
CA THR A 78 18.17 -1.00 7.04
C THR A 78 18.05 0.52 7.13
N ARG A 79 16.85 1.03 7.42
CA ARG A 79 16.58 2.47 7.60
C ARG A 79 17.24 3.03 8.87
N GLU A 80 17.27 2.26 9.96
CA GLU A 80 17.99 2.64 11.18
C GLU A 80 19.50 2.67 10.94
N LEU A 81 20.06 1.65 10.29
CA LEU A 81 21.48 1.63 9.96
C LEU A 81 21.87 2.79 9.04
N SER A 82 21.05 3.13 8.04
CA SER A 82 21.34 4.28 7.16
C SER A 82 21.31 5.60 7.92
N THR A 83 20.34 5.80 8.82
CA THR A 83 20.26 7.02 9.65
C THR A 83 21.44 7.13 10.63
N VAL A 84 21.87 6.03 11.24
CA VAL A 84 23.05 5.98 12.12
C VAL A 84 24.33 6.32 11.35
N ILE A 85 24.51 5.76 10.14
CA ILE A 85 25.67 6.05 9.30
C ILE A 85 25.70 7.53 8.89
N GLN A 86 24.56 8.07 8.41
CA GLN A 86 24.45 9.48 8.04
C GLN A 86 24.78 10.40 9.22
N ARG A 87 24.24 10.11 10.41
CA ARG A 87 24.54 10.85 11.64
C ARG A 87 26.02 10.80 12.01
N ARG A 88 26.66 9.63 11.86
CA ARG A 88 28.08 9.45 12.16
C ARG A 88 28.98 10.22 11.20
N ILE A 89 28.65 10.23 9.92
CA ILE A 89 29.37 11.00 8.90
C ILE A 89 29.22 12.49 9.18
N PHE A 90 27.99 12.95 9.43
CA PHE A 90 27.70 14.34 9.76
C PHE A 90 28.48 14.81 10.99
N ASN A 91 28.43 14.05 12.09
CA ASN A 91 29.13 14.39 13.32
C ASN A 91 30.67 14.42 13.15
N GLN A 92 31.23 13.51 12.34
CA GLN A 92 32.66 13.57 12.02
C GLN A 92 32.99 14.84 11.25
N ALA A 93 32.24 15.17 10.19
CA ALA A 93 32.47 16.39 9.42
C ALA A 93 32.40 17.65 10.30
N THR A 94 31.43 17.74 11.21
CA THR A 94 31.33 18.85 12.16
C THR A 94 32.51 18.91 13.13
N PHE A 95 33.04 17.77 13.58
CA PHE A 95 34.20 17.74 14.48
C PHE A 95 35.47 18.25 13.79
N TRP A 96 35.70 17.83 12.55
CA TRP A 96 36.84 18.31 11.75
C TRP A 96 36.77 19.82 11.49
N LEU A 97 35.58 20.35 11.17
CA LEU A 97 35.38 21.79 10.97
C LEU A 97 35.54 22.63 12.24
N ALA A 98 35.17 22.09 13.41
CA ALA A 98 35.33 22.78 14.70
C ALA A 98 36.76 22.72 15.25
N SER A 99 37.61 21.86 14.69
CA SER A 99 39.00 21.65 15.10
C SER A 99 40.01 22.33 14.16
N SER A 100 39.53 23.08 13.17
CA SER A 100 40.29 23.86 12.18
C SER A 100 40.24 25.35 12.52
#